data_AF-A0A060CC15-F1
#
_entry.id   AF-A0A060CC15-F1
#
_cell.length_a   1.000
_cell.length_b   1.000
_cell.length_c   1.000
_cell.angle_alpha   90.00
_cell.angle_beta   90.00
_cell.angle_gamma   90.00
#
_symmetry.space_group_name_H-M   'P 1'
#
loop_
_entity.id
_entity.type
_entity.pdbx_description
1 polymer ?
#
loop_
_entity_poly.entity_id
_entity_poly.type
_entity_poly.pdbx_seq_one_letter_code
_entity_poly.pdbx_strand_id
1 'polypeptide(L)'
;TVRNEFFNPKSSAWQQQREYASYTSASLHTKNKASWTYGRLEMRAKLPRVRAAWPAFWTLGANWIKPHEGESNGPPGSRWP
;
A
#
# COMPACT_ATOMS: atom_id res chain seq x y z
N THR A 1 10.19 -8.63 16.83
CA THR A 1 9.30 -7.45 16.91
C THR A 1 10.13 -6.21 16.63
N VAL A 2 9.59 -5.25 15.89
CA VAL A 2 10.28 -3.99 15.55
C VAL A 2 9.52 -2.82 16.18
N ARG A 3 10.23 -1.86 16.78
CA ARG A 3 9.61 -0.69 17.40
C ARG A 3 9.06 0.25 16.34
N ASN A 4 7.83 0.72 16.52
CA ASN A 4 7.22 1.72 15.67
C ASN A 4 7.72 3.11 16.06
N GLU A 5 8.47 3.74 15.17
CA GLU A 5 9.00 5.10 15.38
C GLU A 5 7.89 6.15 15.43
N PHE A 6 6.74 5.89 14.81
CA PHE A 6 5.58 6.78 14.78
C PHE A 6 4.59 6.52 15.92
N PHE A 7 5.00 5.79 16.96
CA PHE A 7 4.14 5.50 18.09
C PHE A 7 3.75 6.79 18.82
N ASN A 8 2.45 7.04 18.91
CA ASN A 8 1.88 8.14 19.67
C ASN A 8 0.64 7.64 20.43
N PRO A 9 0.70 7.53 21.77
CA PRO A 9 -0.41 7.01 22.56
C PRO A 9 -1.66 7.91 22.55
N LYS A 10 -1.54 9.17 22.10
CA LYS A 10 -2.64 10.12 22.01
C LYS A 10 -3.29 10.19 20.62
N SER A 11 -2.76 9.44 19.65
CA SER A 11 -3.29 9.44 18.28
C SER A 11 -4.43 8.45 18.11
N SER A 12 -5.49 8.85 17.39
CA SER A 12 -6.58 7.95 16.99
C SER A 12 -6.24 7.14 15.73
N ALA A 13 -5.12 7.43 15.06
CA ALA A 13 -4.69 6.71 13.87
C ALA A 13 -4.15 5.32 14.24
N TRP A 14 -4.76 4.27 13.69
CA TRP A 14 -4.40 2.87 13.98
C TRP A 14 -2.92 2.53 13.75
N GLN A 15 -2.25 3.27 12.85
CA GLN A 15 -0.83 3.10 12.53
C GLN A 15 0.07 3.62 13.67
N GLN A 16 -0.37 4.65 14.38
CA GLN A 16 0.39 5.33 15.44
C GLN A 16 0.07 4.75 16.83
N GLN A 17 -1.03 4.01 16.96
CA GLN A 17 -1.43 3.36 18.21
C GLN A 17 -0.61 2.11 18.56
N ARG A 18 0.05 1.47 17.59
CA ARG A 18 0.83 0.25 17.84
C ARG A 18 2.28 0.60 18.16
N GLU A 19 2.76 0.27 19.35
CA GLU A 19 4.16 0.54 19.75
C GLU A 19 5.16 -0.39 19.05
N TYR A 20 4.74 -1.62 18.73
CA TYR A 20 5.58 -2.62 18.06
C TYR A 20 4.84 -3.28 16.89
N ALA A 21 5.59 -3.55 15.82
CA ALA A 21 5.19 -4.43 14.74
C ALA A 21 5.72 -5.86 14.99
N SER A 22 4.83 -6.84 14.98
CA SER A 22 5.22 -8.25 15.17
C SER A 22 5.94 -8.85 13.96
N TYR A 23 5.68 -8.31 12.77
CA TYR A 23 6.21 -8.79 11.50
C TYR A 23 6.74 -7.62 10.67
N THR A 24 7.76 -7.90 9.85
CA THR A 24 8.28 -6.99 8.83
C THR A 24 8.02 -7.56 7.44
N SER A 25 7.85 -6.69 6.46
CA SER A 25 7.66 -7.04 5.06
C SER A 25 8.34 -6.02 4.16
N ALA A 26 8.50 -6.38 2.88
CA ALA A 26 9.04 -5.49 1.86
C ALA A 26 7.97 -5.20 0.81
N SER A 27 7.96 -3.97 0.30
CA SER A 27 7.13 -3.55 -0.82
C SER A 27 7.98 -2.74 -1.80
N LEU A 28 7.86 -3.03 -3.08
CA LEU A 28 8.54 -2.35 -4.16
C LEU A 28 7.49 -1.80 -5.13
N HIS A 29 7.63 -0.53 -5.50
CA HIS A 29 6.71 0.13 -6.41
C HIS A 29 7.44 1.04 -7.40
N THR A 30 6.88 1.16 -8.60
CA THR A 30 7.44 1.97 -9.70
C THR A 30 6.76 3.34 -9.84
N LYS A 31 5.97 3.78 -8.85
CA LYS A 31 5.34 5.11 -8.83
C LYS A 31 6.38 6.21 -9.10
N ASN A 32 6.08 7.10 -10.04
CA ASN A 32 6.94 8.20 -10.52
C ASN A 32 8.28 7.77 -11.16
N LYS A 33 8.46 6.48 -11.47
CA LYS A 33 9.68 5.96 -12.12
C LYS A 33 9.38 5.31 -13.46
N ALA A 34 8.37 4.45 -13.52
CA ALA A 34 7.95 3.78 -14.73
C ALA A 34 6.45 3.48 -14.70
N SER A 35 5.80 3.74 -15.82
CA SER A 35 4.39 3.42 -16.08
C SER A 35 4.26 2.83 -17.47
N TRP A 36 3.30 1.93 -17.62
CA TRP A 36 3.00 1.27 -18.88
C TRP A 36 1.51 1.40 -19.16
N THR A 37 1.19 1.69 -20.41
CA THR A 37 -0.19 1.72 -20.90
C THR A 37 -0.29 0.75 -22.05
N TYR A 38 -1.25 -0.17 -21.96
CA TYR A 38 -1.41 -1.28 -22.90
C TYR A 38 -0.24 -2.28 -22.86
N GLY A 39 -0.43 -3.45 -23.48
CA GLY A 39 0.59 -4.51 -23.53
C GLY A 39 0.43 -5.60 -22.46
N ARG A 40 1.51 -6.35 -22.25
CA ARG A 40 1.56 -7.55 -21.38
C ARG A 40 2.68 -7.42 -20.35
N LEU A 41 2.32 -7.46 -19.07
CA LEU A 41 3.26 -7.49 -17.95
C LEU A 41 3.46 -8.95 -17.51
N GLU A 42 4.69 -9.45 -17.58
CA GLU A 42 5.04 -10.78 -17.08
C GLU A 42 5.91 -10.68 -15.84
N MET A 43 5.58 -11.49 -14.83
CA MET A 43 6.34 -11.56 -13.59
C MET A 43 6.60 -13.01 -13.22
N ARG A 44 7.88 -13.35 -13.00
CA ARG A 44 8.30 -14.65 -12.47
C ARG A 44 8.83 -14.47 -11.06
N ALA A 45 8.16 -15.09 -10.10
CA ALA A 45 8.57 -15.07 -8.70
C ALA A 45 8.47 -16.48 -8.11
N LYS A 46 9.39 -16.83 -7.21
CA LYS A 46 9.30 -18.02 -6.37
C LYS A 46 8.71 -17.60 -5.03
N LEU A 47 7.50 -18.07 -4.74
CA LEU A 47 6.82 -17.73 -3.49
C LEU A 47 7.40 -18.53 -2.31
N PRO A 48 7.58 -17.90 -1.13
CA PRO A 48 7.99 -18.61 0.07
C PRO A 48 6.87 -19.50 0.61
N ARG A 49 7.20 -20.71 1.08
CA ARG A 49 6.25 -21.63 1.72
C ARG A 49 6.22 -21.44 3.23
N VAL A 50 5.92 -20.21 3.66
CA VAL A 50 5.79 -19.89 5.09
C VAL A 50 4.33 -19.59 5.42
N ARG A 51 3.89 -19.99 6.60
CA ARG A 51 2.50 -19.81 7.05
C ARG A 51 2.20 -18.31 7.16
N ALA A 52 1.04 -17.89 6.65
CA ALA A 52 0.57 -16.50 6.61
C ALA A 52 1.37 -15.50 5.74
N ALA A 53 2.28 -15.96 4.85
CA ALA A 53 2.79 -15.09 3.80
C ALA A 53 1.68 -14.74 2.80
N TRP A 54 1.56 -13.45 2.49
CA TRP A 54 0.64 -12.94 1.48
C TRP A 54 1.41 -12.13 0.42
N PRO A 55 2.04 -12.80 -0.55
CA PRO A 55 2.65 -12.13 -1.69
C PRO A 55 1.56 -11.56 -2.60
N ALA A 56 1.72 -10.32 -3.03
CA ALA A 56 0.77 -9.66 -3.94
C ALA A 56 1.53 -8.95 -5.06
N PHE A 57 1.02 -9.10 -6.28
CA PHE A 57 1.49 -8.39 -7.46
C PHE A 57 0.29 -7.71 -8.08
N TRP A 58 0.37 -6.39 -8.20
CA TRP A 58 -0.74 -5.57 -8.64
C TRP A 58 -0.20 -4.26 -9.19
N THR A 59 -0.98 -3.63 -10.05
CA THR A 59 -0.65 -2.36 -10.66
C THR A 59 -1.75 -1.34 -10.35
N LEU A 60 -1.35 -0.09 -10.18
CA LEU A 60 -2.25 1.05 -10.07
C LEU A 60 -2.04 1.97 -11.27
N GLY A 61 -3.07 2.71 -11.66
CA GLY A 61 -2.95 3.75 -12.67
C GLY A 61 -1.92 4.81 -12.23
N ALA A 62 -1.13 5.33 -13.17
CA ALA A 62 -0.12 6.35 -12.87
C ALA A 62 -0.74 7.61 -12.24
N ASN A 63 -1.98 7.92 -12.62
CA ASN A 63 -2.76 9.06 -12.13
C ASN A 63 -3.64 8.72 -10.92
N TRP A 64 -3.43 7.56 -10.27
CA TRP A 64 -4.19 7.18 -9.09
C TRP A 64 -3.84 8.08 -7.90
N ILE A 65 -4.83 8.86 -7.46
CA ILE A 65 -4.78 9.67 -6.24
C ILE A 65 -5.40 8.83 -5.13
N LYS A 66 -4.71 8.72 -3.98
CA LYS A 66 -5.29 8.01 -2.84
C LYS A 66 -6.57 8.74 -2.40
N PRO A 67 -7.70 8.04 -2.16
CA PRO A 67 -8.99 8.67 -1.85
C PRO A 67 -9.01 9.61 -0.64
N HIS A 68 -7.97 9.58 0.19
CA HIS A 68 -7.89 10.34 1.44
C HIS A 68 -6.71 11.32 1.49
N GLU A 69 -5.95 11.45 0.40
CA GLU A 69 -4.75 12.30 0.32
C GLU A 69 -4.92 13.50 -0.65
N GLY A 70 -6.07 13.61 -1.33
CA GLY A 70 -6.39 14.70 -2.25
C GLY A 70 -7.73 15.36 -1.91
N GLU A 71 -7.73 16.70 -1.96
CA GLU A 71 -8.77 17.67 -1.61
C GLU A 71 -10.26 17.29 -1.77
N SER A 72 -11.04 17.86 -0.85
CA SER A 72 -12.48 17.79 -0.64
C SER A 72 -13.39 18.36 -1.75
N ASN A 73 -13.08 18.20 -3.04
CA ASN A 73 -13.89 18.79 -4.13
C ASN A 73 -14.16 17.85 -5.33
N GLY A 74 -14.47 16.58 -5.08
CA GLY A 74 -15.08 15.70 -6.10
C GLY A 74 -16.61 15.73 -6.00
N PRO A 75 -17.37 15.72 -7.12
CA PRO A 75 -18.82 15.69 -7.07
C PRO A 75 -19.31 14.44 -6.30
N PRO A 76 -20.34 14.56 -5.46
CA PRO A 76 -20.84 13.45 -4.66
C PRO A 76 -21.41 12.37 -5.59
N GLY A 77 -20.70 11.23 -5.72
CA GLY A 77 -21.24 10.10 -6.47
C GLY A 77 -20.22 9.08 -7.02
N SER A 78 -18.93 9.39 -7.12
CA SER A 78 -17.93 8.43 -7.61
C SER A 78 -17.22 7.71 -6.46
N ARG A 79 -17.99 7.05 -5.59
CA ARG A 79 -17.45 5.99 -4.73
C ARG A 79 -17.33 4.74 -5.61
N TRP A 80 -16.10 4.25 -5.84
CA TRP A 80 -15.89 2.92 -6.38
C TRP A 80 -16.65 1.88 -5.51
N PRO A 81 -17.20 0.80 -6.07
CA PRO A 81 -17.91 -0.23 -5.30
C PRO A 81 -17.08 -0.81 -4.15
#